data_AF-A0A8J2LDA4-F1
#
_entry.id   AF-A0A8J2LDA4-F1
#
_cell.length_a   1.000
_cell.length_b   1.000
_cell.length_c   1.000
_cell.angle_alpha   90.00
_cell.angle_beta   90.00
_cell.angle_gamma   90.00
#
_symmetry.space_group_name_H-M   'P 1'
#
loop_
_entity.id
_entity.type
_entity.pdbx_description
1 polymer ?
#
loop_
_entity_poly.entity_id
_entity_poly.type
_entity_poly.pdbx_seq_one_letter_code
_entity_poly.pdbx_strand_id
1 'polypeptide(L)'
;MNLTRMRQMDFSNEMRLIFEGYKKLLKFHDQDLLNIYFHFHPQWLYVLPCEFNYGLHFCHCFPDKVGSCSCRNAESSGIAVLHGSSGQFHSKDNQLFRQIYDTFTKLNVSKQQPSDVLTLLKQRHQNLKGRCSQLNLTIYRKMEKYI
;
A
#
# COMPACT_ATOMS: atom_id res chain seq x y z
N MET A 1 -11.41 -3.91 -9.87
CA MET A 1 -12.64 -3.36 -10.48
C MET A 1 -13.43 -4.49 -11.14
N ASN A 2 -14.69 -4.69 -10.77
CA ASN A 2 -15.55 -5.65 -11.47
C ASN A 2 -16.25 -4.93 -12.62
N LEU A 3 -15.66 -5.03 -13.83
CA LEU A 3 -16.13 -4.28 -14.99
C LEU A 3 -17.54 -4.67 -15.45
N THR A 4 -17.95 -5.92 -15.23
CA THR A 4 -19.32 -6.38 -15.55
C THR A 4 -20.33 -5.65 -14.68
N ARG A 5 -20.10 -5.61 -13.35
CA ARG A 5 -20.97 -4.85 -12.43
C ARG A 5 -20.93 -3.35 -12.72
N MET A 6 -19.76 -2.78 -12.96
CA MET A 6 -19.64 -1.33 -13.24
C MET A 6 -20.42 -0.90 -14.50
N ARG A 7 -20.43 -1.72 -15.56
CA ARG A 7 -21.23 -1.45 -16.76
C ARG A 7 -22.73 -1.55 -16.51
N GLN A 8 -23.15 -2.40 -15.57
CA GLN A 8 -24.56 -2.50 -15.16
C GLN A 8 -25.01 -1.32 -14.28
N MET A 9 -24.08 -0.65 -13.60
CA MET A 9 -24.37 0.40 -12.60
C MET A 9 -24.17 1.83 -13.13
N ASP A 10 -24.26 2.03 -14.45
CA ASP A 10 -24.00 3.30 -15.16
C ASP A 10 -22.82 4.13 -14.62
N PHE A 11 -21.79 3.44 -14.11
CA PHE A 11 -20.71 4.01 -13.29
C PHE A 11 -20.03 5.19 -14.00
N SER A 12 -19.78 5.05 -15.30
CA SER A 12 -19.08 6.07 -16.09
C SER A 12 -19.85 7.38 -16.18
N ASN A 13 -21.18 7.33 -16.33
CA ASN A 13 -22.01 8.53 -16.44
C ASN A 13 -22.10 9.25 -15.09
N GLU A 14 -22.32 8.51 -14.00
CA GLU A 14 -22.35 9.09 -12.66
C GLU A 14 -21.01 9.73 -12.28
N MET A 15 -19.89 9.04 -12.56
CA MET A 15 -18.56 9.61 -12.33
C MET A 15 -18.35 10.90 -13.11
N ARG A 16 -18.84 10.99 -14.36
CA ARG A 16 -18.80 12.24 -15.15
C ARG A 16 -19.63 13.34 -14.49
N LEU A 17 -20.83 13.04 -14.00
CA LEU A 17 -21.69 14.01 -13.33
C LEU A 17 -21.05 14.53 -12.03
N ILE A 18 -20.48 13.63 -11.21
CA ILE A 18 -19.73 14.00 -10.00
C ILE A 18 -18.54 14.88 -10.38
N PHE A 19 -17.76 14.50 -11.39
CA PHE A 19 -16.64 15.31 -11.84
C PHE A 19 -17.07 16.71 -12.26
N GLU A 20 -18.09 16.85 -13.12
CA GLU A 20 -18.56 18.18 -13.54
C GLU A 20 -19.04 19.04 -12.38
N GLY A 21 -19.73 18.45 -11.39
CA GLY A 21 -20.22 19.15 -10.20
C GLY A 21 -19.13 19.57 -9.22
N TYR A 22 -18.08 18.75 -9.07
CA TYR A 22 -17.06 18.94 -8.03
C TYR A 22 -15.67 19.34 -8.55
N LYS A 23 -15.41 19.38 -9.87
CA LYS A 23 -14.06 19.58 -10.45
C LYS A 23 -13.24 20.74 -9.89
N LYS A 24 -13.88 21.81 -9.40
CA LYS A 24 -13.20 22.97 -8.79
C LYS A 24 -12.78 22.74 -7.34
N LEU A 25 -13.33 21.72 -6.68
CA LEU A 25 -13.11 21.36 -5.28
C LEU A 25 -12.22 20.12 -5.11
N LEU A 26 -12.01 19.35 -6.19
CA LEU A 26 -11.19 18.14 -6.15
C LEU A 26 -9.72 18.50 -5.99
N LYS A 27 -9.07 17.90 -4.99
CA LYS A 27 -7.62 18.05 -4.75
C LYS A 27 -6.85 16.86 -5.33
N PHE A 28 -7.38 15.66 -5.13
CA PHE A 28 -6.84 14.41 -5.65
C PHE A 28 -7.91 13.75 -6.51
N HIS A 29 -8.04 14.22 -7.76
CA HIS A 29 -9.14 13.89 -8.66
C HIS A 29 -9.51 12.41 -8.71
N ASP A 30 -8.52 11.52 -8.80
CA ASP A 30 -8.73 10.07 -8.82
C ASP A 30 -9.36 9.52 -7.52
N GLN A 31 -8.77 9.85 -6.38
CA GLN A 31 -9.22 9.37 -5.07
C GLN A 31 -10.52 10.06 -4.62
N ASP A 32 -10.61 11.38 -4.78
CA ASP A 32 -11.76 12.18 -4.34
C ASP A 32 -13.02 11.79 -5.11
N LEU A 33 -12.93 11.56 -6.43
CA LEU A 33 -14.09 11.12 -7.23
C LEU A 33 -14.64 9.77 -6.74
N LEU A 34 -13.76 8.79 -6.51
CA LEU A 34 -14.17 7.49 -5.99
C LEU A 34 -14.74 7.61 -4.58
N ASN A 35 -14.15 8.45 -3.73
CA ASN A 35 -14.66 8.69 -2.38
C ASN A 35 -16.07 9.30 -2.39
N ILE A 36 -16.32 10.28 -3.26
CA ILE A 36 -17.66 10.88 -3.41
C ILE A 36 -18.64 9.85 -3.97
N TYR A 37 -18.26 9.09 -5.00
CA TYR A 37 -19.13 8.06 -5.58
C TYR A 37 -19.52 6.99 -4.55
N PHE A 38 -18.54 6.44 -3.81
CA PHE A 38 -18.81 5.41 -2.81
C PHE A 38 -19.41 5.94 -1.50
N HIS A 39 -19.39 7.25 -1.25
CA HIS A 39 -20.21 7.85 -0.20
C HIS A 39 -21.71 7.64 -0.49
N PHE A 40 -22.13 7.81 -1.74
CA PHE A 40 -23.51 7.56 -2.17
C PHE A 40 -23.80 6.09 -2.45
N HIS A 41 -22.78 5.28 -2.75
CA HIS A 41 -22.90 3.86 -3.09
C HIS A 41 -22.04 2.93 -2.22
N PRO A 42 -22.19 2.95 -0.89
CA PRO A 42 -21.32 2.19 0.01
C PRO A 42 -21.39 0.67 -0.22
N GLN A 43 -22.54 0.15 -0.67
CA GLN A 43 -22.75 -1.26 -0.98
C GLN A 43 -21.96 -1.77 -2.20
N TRP A 44 -21.38 -0.87 -2.99
CA TRP A 44 -20.54 -1.20 -4.15
C TRP A 44 -19.05 -1.08 -3.87
N LEU A 45 -18.67 -0.66 -2.66
CA LEU A 45 -17.30 -0.59 -2.21
C LEU A 45 -16.91 -1.88 -1.48
N TYR A 46 -15.84 -2.52 -1.97
CA TYR A 46 -15.16 -3.59 -1.22
C TYR A 46 -13.84 -3.03 -0.66
N VAL A 47 -13.77 -2.88 0.66
CA VAL A 47 -12.58 -2.35 1.35
C VAL A 47 -11.56 -3.46 1.53
N LEU A 48 -10.38 -3.28 0.93
CA LEU A 48 -9.28 -4.22 1.10
C LEU A 48 -8.66 -4.12 2.51
N PRO A 49 -8.18 -5.22 3.08
CA PRO A 49 -7.39 -5.21 4.30
C PRO A 49 -6.15 -4.31 4.19
N CYS A 50 -5.70 -3.77 5.33
CA CYS A 50 -4.63 -2.76 5.39
C CYS A 50 -3.28 -3.24 4.81
N GLU A 51 -3.00 -4.54 4.81
CA GLU A 51 -1.76 -5.09 4.24
C GLU A 51 -1.65 -4.90 2.71
N PHE A 52 -2.76 -4.56 2.03
CA PHE A 52 -2.82 -4.24 0.60
C PHE A 52 -2.63 -2.75 0.29
N ASN A 53 -2.41 -1.90 1.30
CA ASN A 53 -2.11 -0.48 1.10
C ASN A 53 -1.17 0.05 2.19
N TYR A 54 -0.11 -0.69 2.51
CA TYR A 54 0.74 -0.38 3.65
C TYR A 54 1.68 0.80 3.35
N GLY A 55 1.41 1.97 3.90
CA GLY A 55 2.29 3.16 3.89
C GLY A 55 3.04 3.41 5.22
N LEU A 56 3.91 4.43 5.23
CA LEU A 56 4.74 4.79 6.40
C LEU A 56 3.94 4.97 7.70
N HIS A 57 2.74 5.53 7.62
CA HIS A 57 1.91 5.81 8.80
C HIS A 57 1.45 4.54 9.54
N PHE A 58 1.47 3.37 8.89
CA PHE A 58 1.16 2.10 9.53
C PHE A 58 2.34 1.50 10.31
N CYS A 59 3.56 2.00 10.12
CA CYS A 59 4.75 1.43 10.77
C CYS A 59 4.95 1.85 12.24
N HIS A 60 4.10 2.74 12.76
CA HIS A 60 4.10 3.09 14.18
C HIS A 60 3.06 2.25 14.91
N CYS A 61 3.54 1.37 15.78
CA CYS A 61 2.82 0.96 16.96
C CYS A 61 3.26 1.91 18.07
N PHE A 62 2.40 2.83 18.52
CA PHE A 62 2.76 3.69 19.64
C PHE A 62 2.71 2.83 20.92
N PRO A 63 3.84 2.53 21.58
CA PRO A 63 3.87 1.66 22.76
C PRO A 63 3.02 2.23 23.91
N ASP A 64 2.89 3.55 23.96
CA ASP A 64 2.10 4.37 24.87
C ASP A 64 0.60 4.43 24.51
N LYS A 65 0.20 3.91 23.34
CA LYS A 65 -1.21 3.75 22.96
C LYS A 65 -1.50 2.29 22.63
N VAL A 66 -1.88 1.54 23.67
CA VAL A 66 -2.39 0.17 23.57
C VAL A 66 -3.44 0.09 22.46
N GLY A 67 -3.13 -0.67 21.40
CA GLY A 67 -4.03 -0.90 20.26
C GLY A 67 -3.81 0.00 19.03
N SER A 68 -2.83 0.91 19.04
CA SER A 68 -2.58 1.88 17.95
C SER A 68 -1.70 1.39 16.80
N CYS A 69 -1.48 0.08 16.66
CA CYS A 69 -0.94 -0.44 15.42
C CYS A 69 -2.03 -0.38 14.35
N SER A 70 -1.91 0.58 13.42
CA SER A 70 -2.93 0.83 12.40
C SER A 70 -3.14 -0.35 11.44
N CYS A 71 -2.26 -1.37 11.44
CA CYS A 71 -2.41 -2.57 10.62
C CYS A 71 -1.91 -3.87 11.29
N ARG A 72 -2.70 -4.44 12.21
CA ARG A 72 -2.38 -5.70 12.90
C ARG A 72 -2.22 -6.90 11.95
N ASN A 73 -2.93 -6.91 10.83
CA ASN A 73 -2.82 -7.99 9.84
C ASN A 73 -1.42 -8.06 9.20
N ALA A 74 -0.76 -6.91 9.03
CA ALA A 74 0.59 -6.86 8.47
C ALA A 74 1.63 -7.43 9.45
N GLU A 75 1.42 -7.30 10.76
CA GLU A 75 2.33 -7.86 11.77
C GLU A 75 2.32 -9.40 11.76
N SER A 76 1.14 -9.99 11.55
CA SER A 76 0.97 -11.45 11.53
C SER A 76 1.29 -12.04 10.16
N SER A 77 0.73 -11.48 9.08
CA SER A 77 0.75 -12.06 7.73
C SER A 77 1.73 -11.41 6.75
N GLY A 78 2.40 -10.34 7.16
CA GLY A 78 3.27 -9.54 6.30
C GLY A 78 2.51 -8.61 5.36
N ILE A 79 3.28 -7.82 4.60
CA ILE A 79 2.74 -6.77 3.72
C ILE A 79 2.57 -7.34 2.31
N ALA A 80 1.38 -7.12 1.71
CA ALA A 80 1.10 -7.54 0.34
C ALA A 80 1.48 -6.45 -0.68
N VAL A 81 1.17 -5.18 -0.36
CA VAL A 81 1.49 -4.03 -1.21
C VAL A 81 2.02 -2.90 -0.35
N LEU A 82 3.20 -2.39 -0.71
CA LEU A 82 3.86 -1.27 -0.06
C LEU A 82 3.57 0.02 -0.83
N HIS A 83 3.01 1.03 -0.16
CA HIS A 83 2.65 2.32 -0.77
C HIS A 83 3.68 3.39 -0.40
N GLY A 84 4.43 3.89 -1.39
CA GLY A 84 5.39 4.98 -1.25
C GLY A 84 4.79 6.39 -1.33
N SER A 85 3.67 6.65 -0.65
CA SER A 85 2.97 7.95 -0.72
C SER A 85 3.87 9.07 -0.23
N SER A 86 3.64 10.32 -0.65
CA SER A 86 4.43 11.47 -0.19
C SER A 86 5.96 11.34 -0.37
N GLY A 87 6.41 10.60 -1.40
CA GLY A 87 7.83 10.44 -1.71
C GLY A 87 8.59 9.49 -0.79
N GLN A 88 7.89 8.62 -0.03
CA GLN A 88 8.52 7.76 0.97
C GLN A 88 9.56 6.78 0.40
N PHE A 89 9.47 6.39 -0.88
CA PHE A 89 10.49 5.59 -1.54
C PHE A 89 11.82 6.32 -1.80
N HIS A 90 11.82 7.65 -1.74
CA HIS A 90 13.01 8.47 -1.98
C HIS A 90 13.47 9.21 -0.72
N SER A 91 12.72 9.12 0.38
CA SER A 91 13.05 9.76 1.64
C SER A 91 14.32 9.14 2.26
N LYS A 92 15.24 10.00 2.72
CA LYS A 92 16.43 9.57 3.47
C LYS A 92 16.08 9.05 4.86
N ASP A 93 14.95 9.49 5.42
CA ASP A 93 14.47 9.13 6.75
C ASP A 93 13.71 7.80 6.77
N ASN A 94 13.36 7.27 5.59
CA ASN A 94 12.66 6.00 5.42
C ASN A 94 13.52 5.00 4.63
N GLN A 95 14.64 4.61 5.22
CA GLN A 95 15.59 3.69 4.59
C GLN A 95 14.96 2.34 4.25
N LEU A 96 14.00 1.86 5.05
CA LEU A 96 13.30 0.60 4.79
C LEU A 96 12.57 0.62 3.45
N PHE A 97 11.71 1.61 3.23
CA PHE A 97 10.91 1.70 2.00
C PHE A 97 11.80 1.98 0.79
N ARG A 98 12.83 2.81 0.97
CA ARG A 98 13.81 3.11 -0.07
C ARG A 98 14.60 1.87 -0.49
N GLN A 99 15.09 1.05 0.44
CA GLN A 99 15.84 -0.16 0.10
C GLN A 99 14.98 -1.19 -0.64
N ILE A 100 13.70 -1.32 -0.26
CA ILE A 100 12.74 -2.15 -1.00
C ILE A 100 12.60 -1.61 -2.42
N TYR A 101 12.28 -0.32 -2.57
CA TYR A 101 12.13 0.32 -3.87
C TYR A 101 13.39 0.19 -4.75
N ASP A 102 14.57 0.48 -4.20
CA ASP A 102 15.86 0.38 -4.89
C ASP A 102 16.18 -1.06 -5.30
N THR A 103 15.70 -2.05 -4.55
CA THR A 103 15.87 -3.48 -4.90
C THR A 103 14.95 -3.87 -6.05
N PHE A 104 13.68 -3.49 -5.99
CA PHE A 104 12.70 -3.81 -7.03
C PHE A 104 12.97 -3.06 -8.35
N THR A 105 13.43 -1.81 -8.30
CA THR A 105 13.75 -1.03 -9.52
C THR A 105 14.97 -1.55 -10.26
N LYS A 106 15.87 -2.27 -9.58
CA LYS A 106 17.06 -2.91 -10.17
C LYS A 106 16.84 -4.38 -10.50
N LEU A 107 15.64 -4.89 -10.27
CA LEU A 107 15.30 -6.30 -10.48
C LEU A 107 15.30 -6.63 -11.98
N ASN A 108 16.06 -7.65 -12.36
CA ASN A 108 15.91 -8.27 -13.66
C ASN A 108 15.02 -9.51 -13.54
N VAL A 109 13.72 -9.32 -13.80
CA VAL A 109 12.70 -10.38 -13.67
C VAL A 109 12.94 -11.58 -14.61
N SER A 110 13.71 -11.41 -15.68
CA SER A 110 14.06 -12.50 -16.59
C SER A 110 15.22 -13.36 -16.08
N LYS A 111 16.02 -12.86 -15.12
CA LYS A 111 17.23 -13.54 -14.62
C LYS A 111 17.14 -13.93 -13.15
N GLN A 112 16.31 -13.26 -12.35
CA GLN A 112 16.26 -13.42 -10.91
C GLN A 112 14.93 -14.03 -10.51
N GLN A 113 14.98 -15.06 -9.67
CA GLN A 113 13.79 -15.65 -9.08
C GLN A 113 13.30 -14.80 -7.90
N PRO A 114 12.00 -14.84 -7.58
CA PRO A 114 11.47 -14.18 -6.39
C PRO A 114 12.24 -14.50 -5.09
N SER A 115 12.73 -15.74 -4.94
CA SER A 115 13.56 -16.18 -3.81
C SER A 115 14.89 -15.42 -3.68
N ASP A 116 15.52 -15.07 -4.80
CA ASP A 116 16.77 -14.31 -4.83
C ASP A 116 16.54 -12.89 -4.33
N VAL A 117 15.42 -12.29 -4.76
CA VAL A 117 14.98 -10.96 -4.33
C VAL A 117 14.72 -10.94 -2.83
N LEU A 118 13.98 -11.94 -2.33
CA LEU A 118 13.68 -12.06 -0.91
C LEU A 118 14.96 -12.22 -0.08
N THR A 119 15.90 -13.05 -0.52
CA THR A 119 17.20 -13.25 0.15
C THR A 119 17.97 -11.94 0.22
N LEU A 120 18.08 -11.22 -0.90
CA LEU A 120 18.77 -9.93 -0.98
C LEU A 120 18.13 -8.87 -0.06
N LEU A 121 16.79 -8.80 -0.05
CA LEU A 121 16.03 -7.91 0.79
C LEU A 121 16.27 -8.18 2.28
N LYS A 122 16.25 -9.46 2.71
CA LYS A 122 16.56 -9.85 4.09
C LYS A 122 17.99 -9.44 4.47
N GLN A 123 18.97 -9.73 3.62
CA GLN A 123 20.39 -9.37 3.86
C GLN A 123 20.57 -7.86 4.04
N ARG A 124 19.99 -7.04 3.15
CA ARG A 124 20.08 -5.57 3.22
C ARG A 124 19.41 -4.98 4.46
N HIS A 125 18.45 -5.70 5.03
CA HIS A 125 17.58 -5.18 6.09
C HIS A 125 17.97 -5.59 7.50
N GLN A 126 18.90 -6.53 7.67
CA GLN A 126 19.33 -7.05 8.99
C GLN A 126 19.83 -5.97 9.96
N ASN A 127 20.28 -4.81 9.47
CA ASN A 127 20.86 -3.74 10.29
C ASN A 127 20.24 -2.35 10.06
N LEU A 128 19.07 -2.29 9.42
CA LEU A 128 18.43 -0.99 9.17
C LEU A 128 17.97 -0.36 10.48
N LYS A 129 18.40 0.88 10.71
CA LYS A 129 17.92 1.73 11.81
C LYS A 129 16.97 2.78 11.21
N GLY A 130 15.87 3.06 11.88
CA GLY A 130 14.98 4.13 11.45
C GLY A 130 13.56 3.99 11.98
N ARG A 131 12.71 4.90 11.52
CA ARG A 131 11.33 5.04 12.02
C ARG A 131 10.48 3.77 11.91
N CYS A 132 10.75 2.91 10.92
CA CYS A 132 10.07 1.64 10.74
C CYS A 132 10.96 0.41 10.98
N SER A 133 12.15 0.55 11.60
CA SER A 133 13.05 -0.59 11.82
C SER A 133 12.53 -1.63 12.81
N GLN A 134 11.45 -1.31 13.53
CA GLN A 134 10.73 -2.25 14.38
C GLN A 134 9.89 -3.25 13.59
N LEU A 135 9.62 -2.97 12.31
CA LEU A 135 9.13 -3.98 11.37
C LEU A 135 10.27 -4.97 11.15
N ASN A 136 10.25 -6.05 11.93
CA ASN A 136 11.15 -7.18 11.79
C ASN A 136 11.03 -7.79 10.36
N LEU A 137 11.67 -8.92 10.08
CA LEU A 137 11.51 -9.66 8.81
C LEU A 137 10.05 -10.07 8.50
N THR A 138 9.11 -9.82 9.41
CA THR A 138 7.66 -10.03 9.25
C THR A 138 7.07 -9.31 8.05
N ILE A 139 7.63 -8.17 7.63
CA ILE A 139 7.24 -7.46 6.38
C ILE A 139 7.23 -8.41 5.18
N TYR A 140 8.10 -9.42 5.17
CA TYR A 140 8.28 -10.36 4.07
C TYR A 140 7.46 -11.64 4.17
N ARG A 141 6.72 -11.88 5.25
CA ARG A 141 5.93 -13.12 5.42
C ARG A 141 4.95 -13.38 4.29
N LYS A 142 4.40 -12.31 3.70
CA LYS A 142 3.53 -12.44 2.54
C LYS A 142 4.30 -12.96 1.34
N MET A 143 5.49 -12.40 1.06
CA MET A 143 6.35 -12.89 -0.02
C MET A 143 6.79 -14.35 0.22
N GLU A 144 7.21 -14.69 1.44
CA GLU A 144 7.59 -16.06 1.84
C GLU A 144 6.49 -17.10 1.58
N LYS A 145 5.21 -16.70 1.69
CA LYS A 145 4.09 -17.61 1.46
C LYS A 145 3.90 -17.98 -0.02
N TYR A 146 4.35 -17.15 -0.95
CA TYR A 146 4.08 -17.29 -2.39
C TYR A 146 5.32 -17.59 -3.23
N ILE A 147 6.46 -17.85 -2.59
CA ILE A 147 7.74 -18.22 -3.20
C ILE A 147 8.08 -19.63 -2.73
#